data_AF-A0A962YDR4-F1
#
_entry.id   AF-A0A962YDR4-F1
#
_cell.length_a   1.000
_cell.length_b   1.000
_cell.length_c   1.000
_cell.angle_alpha   90.00
_cell.angle_beta   90.00
_cell.angle_gamma   90.00
#
_symmetry.space_group_name_H-M   'P 1'
#
loop_
_entity.id
_entity.type
_entity.pdbx_description
1 polymer ?
#
loop_
_entity_poly.entity_id
_entity_poly.type
_entity_poly.pdbx_seq_one_letter_code
_entity_poly.pdbx_strand_id
1 'polypeptide(L)'
;DFLSRDKTRPLSTLEAVIRDRRVVLLGDPGSGKTTFVNHLAQALALRDFEHLSGWPEDEKDHLPILVILRDLASWLKKHAAERKASAGLLWNYIEHDLHERKLGFALPLLQQALDEKRAVVLLDGLDEVSPVEVLGQIQASITEFIQQRYPGNRYLATCRVLSYQQPQWRFPDAVFQTAELAPFDDRQIKAFIDAWYLEIGRVWNESPNRTASLANKLCEAVRRPDLTRLAPNPLLLTVMAVVHAHKGELPDARALLYKEAVDVLLWRWEKHKQADAGSLLDKLREQGRNEGDLITKLEQLAYKAHDQGGIENDDENDDTVAGIGELELLKALRALHKQKSLDWAQDIVDRLKLRAGLLLEREPGVFTLPHRTFQEYLAGSYLARQSNFATTVCQLMDERGYWRQVILLAVGYLIHQQREYEKPLSLVQMLCPVKQARSNADWRNIWLAGEVLLEIGLNRVEDTEQGAELLKRVRQRLTSLVEHGKLNARERVEAGDVLGQLGDPRFDAAKFYLPCRYRNKPESFVGFIKIEQGPFVMGSREDDEEADENEHGNPDQLIIDYDYWIGRYPVTVGQYGVYVQAGGAEPRDWTAQQRFTN
;
A
#
# COMPACT_ATOMS: atom_id res chain seq x y z
N ASP A 1 8.04 -32.94 -23.27
CA ASP A 1 6.76 -32.71 -22.58
C ASP A 1 6.86 -31.83 -21.34
N PHE A 2 7.35 -30.60 -21.48
CA PHE A 2 7.39 -29.59 -20.39
C PHE A 2 6.24 -28.57 -20.47
N LEU A 3 5.21 -28.83 -21.28
CA LEU A 3 4.15 -27.87 -21.63
C LEU A 3 2.73 -28.32 -21.24
N SER A 4 2.57 -29.04 -20.13
CA SER A 4 1.25 -29.27 -19.51
C SER A 4 1.28 -28.95 -18.02
N ARG A 5 1.70 -27.72 -17.66
CA ARG A 5 1.16 -27.12 -16.44
C ARG A 5 -0.27 -26.75 -16.76
N ASP A 6 -1.22 -27.56 -16.26
CA ASP A 6 -2.62 -27.16 -16.15
C ASP A 6 -2.66 -25.71 -15.66
N LYS A 7 -3.17 -24.80 -16.50
CA LYS A 7 -3.34 -23.40 -16.13
C LYS A 7 -4.38 -23.35 -15.02
N THR A 8 -3.95 -23.45 -13.77
CA THR A 8 -4.80 -23.30 -12.60
C THR A 8 -5.32 -21.86 -12.59
N ARG A 9 -6.57 -21.68 -13.02
CA ARG A 9 -7.26 -20.39 -12.92
C ARG A 9 -7.51 -20.08 -11.44
N PRO A 10 -7.20 -18.87 -10.94
CA PRO A 10 -7.64 -18.45 -9.62
C PRO A 10 -9.18 -18.49 -9.54
N LEU A 11 -9.70 -19.05 -8.44
CA LEU A 11 -11.14 -19.03 -8.16
C LEU A 11 -11.56 -17.62 -7.75
N SER A 12 -12.76 -17.20 -8.11
CA SER A 12 -13.39 -16.06 -7.44
C SER A 12 -13.67 -16.42 -5.98
N THR A 13 -13.80 -15.40 -5.12
CA THR A 13 -14.14 -15.61 -3.71
C THR A 13 -15.44 -16.39 -3.55
N LEU A 14 -16.43 -16.10 -4.39
CA LEU A 14 -17.72 -16.79 -4.39
C LEU A 14 -17.55 -18.26 -4.82
N GLU A 15 -16.77 -18.54 -5.86
CA GLU A 15 -16.49 -19.91 -6.32
C GLU A 15 -15.80 -20.75 -5.22
N ALA A 16 -14.88 -20.17 -4.47
CA ALA A 16 -14.24 -20.85 -3.35
C ALA A 16 -15.25 -21.26 -2.26
N VAL A 17 -16.18 -20.34 -1.92
CA VAL A 17 -17.23 -20.57 -0.91
C VAL A 17 -18.32 -21.54 -1.40
N ILE A 18 -18.58 -21.57 -2.71
CA ILE A 18 -19.51 -22.54 -3.30
C ILE A 18 -18.89 -23.93 -3.30
N ARG A 19 -17.63 -24.05 -3.71
CA ARG A 19 -16.89 -25.31 -3.83
C ARG A 19 -16.83 -26.06 -2.51
N ASP A 20 -16.51 -25.37 -1.42
CA ASP A 20 -16.31 -25.98 -0.12
C ASP A 20 -17.38 -25.49 0.88
N ARG A 21 -18.06 -26.42 1.57
CA ARG A 21 -19.10 -26.04 2.55
C ARG A 21 -18.53 -25.36 3.80
N ARG A 22 -17.23 -25.48 4.06
CA ARG A 22 -16.54 -24.98 5.25
C ARG A 22 -15.25 -24.33 4.83
N VAL A 23 -15.23 -23.00 4.74
CA VAL A 23 -14.06 -22.22 4.32
C VAL A 23 -13.61 -21.25 5.41
N VAL A 24 -12.32 -21.16 5.68
CA VAL A 24 -11.69 -19.97 6.24
C VAL A 24 -11.14 -19.13 5.09
N LEU A 25 -11.71 -17.95 4.90
CA LEU A 25 -11.25 -16.96 3.94
C LEU A 25 -10.17 -16.09 4.59
N LEU A 26 -8.94 -16.30 4.16
CA LEU A 26 -7.76 -15.55 4.54
C LEU A 26 -7.58 -14.34 3.62
N GLY A 27 -6.96 -13.29 4.13
CA GLY A 27 -6.59 -12.13 3.33
C GLY A 27 -5.96 -11.05 4.17
N ASP A 28 -5.21 -10.15 3.53
CA ASP A 28 -4.55 -9.03 4.21
C ASP A 28 -5.54 -8.01 4.78
N PRO A 29 -5.12 -7.11 5.68
CA PRO A 29 -5.96 -6.02 6.11
C PRO A 29 -6.44 -5.17 4.92
N GLY A 30 -7.73 -4.80 4.92
CA GLY A 30 -8.31 -4.03 3.82
C GLY A 30 -8.62 -4.81 2.54
N SER A 31 -8.31 -6.11 2.47
CA SER A 31 -8.63 -7.00 1.32
C SER A 31 -10.12 -7.18 1.02
N GLY A 32 -11.02 -6.71 1.91
CA GLY A 32 -12.47 -6.76 1.69
C GLY A 32 -13.18 -8.02 2.21
N LYS A 33 -12.55 -8.83 3.07
CA LYS A 33 -13.18 -10.02 3.72
C LYS A 33 -14.55 -9.71 4.34
N THR A 34 -14.60 -8.74 5.26
CA THR A 34 -15.86 -8.29 5.90
C THR A 34 -16.86 -7.75 4.89
N THR A 35 -16.40 -7.03 3.86
CA THR A 35 -17.26 -6.55 2.78
C THR A 35 -17.91 -7.71 2.02
N PHE A 36 -17.13 -8.74 1.69
CA PHE A 36 -17.63 -9.95 1.03
C PHE A 36 -18.63 -10.71 1.93
N VAL A 37 -18.32 -10.90 3.20
CA VAL A 37 -19.23 -11.53 4.17
C VAL A 37 -20.55 -10.78 4.28
N ASN A 38 -20.51 -9.46 4.42
CA ASN A 38 -21.71 -8.62 4.49
C ASN A 38 -22.50 -8.66 3.18
N HIS A 39 -21.82 -8.61 2.04
CA HIS A 39 -22.47 -8.70 0.73
C HIS A 39 -23.16 -10.06 0.53
N LEU A 40 -22.49 -11.16 0.88
CA LEU A 40 -23.05 -12.51 0.83
C LEU A 40 -24.27 -12.64 1.75
N ALA A 41 -24.16 -12.16 3.00
CA ALA A 41 -25.27 -12.15 3.95
C ALA A 41 -26.48 -11.37 3.40
N GLN A 42 -26.24 -10.17 2.86
CA GLN A 42 -27.26 -9.32 2.31
C GLN A 42 -27.93 -9.94 1.08
N ALA A 43 -27.14 -10.44 0.13
CA ALA A 43 -27.65 -11.06 -1.09
C ALA A 43 -28.50 -12.31 -0.80
N LEU A 44 -28.06 -13.16 0.14
CA LEU A 44 -28.86 -14.30 0.61
C LEU A 44 -30.16 -13.86 1.29
N ALA A 45 -30.10 -12.86 2.18
CA ALA A 45 -31.27 -12.36 2.89
C ALA A 45 -32.30 -11.71 1.96
N LEU A 46 -31.84 -11.00 0.92
CA LEU A 46 -32.69 -10.36 -0.09
C LEU A 46 -33.07 -11.29 -1.25
N ARG A 47 -32.52 -12.51 -1.30
CA ARG A 47 -32.65 -13.46 -2.42
C ARG A 47 -32.19 -12.86 -3.75
N ASP A 48 -31.14 -12.05 -3.69
CA ASP A 48 -30.53 -11.39 -4.83
C ASP A 48 -29.41 -12.26 -5.42
N PHE A 49 -29.80 -13.17 -6.30
CA PHE A 49 -28.89 -14.12 -6.93
C PHE A 49 -28.25 -13.60 -8.22
N GLU A 50 -28.61 -12.41 -8.70
CA GLU A 50 -27.92 -11.77 -9.83
C GLU A 50 -26.46 -11.47 -9.46
N HIS A 51 -26.22 -11.12 -8.20
CA HIS A 51 -24.87 -10.88 -7.65
C HIS A 51 -24.20 -12.12 -7.05
N LEU A 52 -24.89 -13.27 -7.01
CA LEU A 52 -24.36 -14.55 -6.53
C LEU A 52 -24.29 -15.59 -7.67
N SER A 53 -23.66 -15.21 -8.79
CA SER A 53 -23.54 -16.08 -9.96
C SER A 53 -22.92 -17.43 -9.60
N GLY A 54 -23.63 -18.52 -9.91
CA GLY A 54 -23.19 -19.89 -9.64
C GLY A 54 -23.59 -20.43 -8.26
N TRP A 55 -24.31 -19.66 -7.43
CA TRP A 55 -24.84 -20.18 -6.17
C TRP A 55 -25.77 -21.38 -6.41
N PRO A 56 -25.68 -22.47 -5.61
CA PRO A 56 -26.48 -23.67 -5.85
C PRO A 56 -27.99 -23.41 -5.77
N GLU A 57 -28.74 -23.91 -6.76
CA GLU A 57 -30.19 -23.72 -6.87
C GLU A 57 -30.96 -24.27 -5.66
N ASP A 58 -30.52 -25.43 -5.16
CA ASP A 58 -31.09 -26.11 -3.99
C ASP A 58 -30.80 -25.39 -2.66
N GLU A 59 -29.94 -24.37 -2.69
CA GLU A 59 -29.50 -23.62 -1.51
C GLU A 59 -29.91 -22.14 -1.55
N LYS A 60 -30.75 -21.74 -2.50
CA LYS A 60 -31.29 -20.38 -2.60
C LYS A 60 -32.23 -20.00 -1.45
N ASP A 61 -32.79 -20.99 -0.76
CA ASP A 61 -33.62 -20.79 0.42
C ASP A 61 -32.83 -20.83 1.74
N HIS A 62 -31.50 -20.89 1.69
CA HIS A 62 -30.68 -20.95 2.89
C HIS A 62 -30.61 -19.58 3.60
N LEU A 63 -30.74 -19.61 4.93
CA LEU A 63 -30.74 -18.42 5.76
C LEU A 63 -29.31 -18.04 6.19
N PRO A 64 -28.88 -16.79 5.97
CA PRO A 64 -27.59 -16.32 6.48
C PRO A 64 -27.68 -16.03 7.99
N ILE A 65 -26.68 -16.48 8.75
CA ILE A 65 -26.49 -16.17 10.17
C ILE A 65 -25.12 -15.53 10.32
N LEU A 66 -25.09 -14.21 10.53
CA LEU A 66 -23.85 -13.45 10.69
C LEU A 66 -23.49 -13.31 12.17
N VAL A 67 -22.28 -13.71 12.53
CA VAL A 67 -21.68 -13.60 13.86
C VAL A 67 -20.37 -12.83 13.74
N ILE A 68 -20.28 -11.69 14.43
CA ILE A 68 -19.04 -10.92 14.55
C ILE A 68 -18.26 -11.49 15.74
N LEU A 69 -17.12 -12.12 15.50
CA LEU A 69 -16.40 -12.90 16.51
C LEU A 69 -15.83 -12.04 17.65
N ARG A 70 -15.47 -10.78 17.37
CA ARG A 70 -15.09 -9.80 18.40
C ARG A 70 -16.22 -9.50 19.39
N ASP A 71 -17.46 -9.44 18.90
CA ASP A 71 -18.62 -9.11 19.73
C ASP A 71 -18.98 -10.31 20.61
N LEU A 72 -18.86 -11.52 20.07
CA LEU A 72 -18.89 -12.78 20.83
C LEU A 72 -17.83 -12.81 21.94
N ALA A 73 -16.58 -12.48 21.62
CA ALA A 73 -15.50 -12.42 22.61
C ALA A 73 -15.79 -11.40 23.73
N SER A 74 -16.32 -10.23 23.37
CA SER A 74 -16.72 -9.19 24.32
C SER A 74 -17.88 -9.63 25.22
N TRP A 75 -18.84 -10.36 24.67
CA TRP A 75 -19.94 -10.95 25.43
C TRP A 75 -19.44 -12.02 26.42
N LEU A 76 -18.56 -12.91 25.99
CA LEU A 76 -17.99 -13.96 26.84
C LEU A 76 -17.23 -13.42 28.05
N LYS A 77 -16.46 -12.32 27.88
CA LYS A 77 -15.79 -11.66 29.00
C LYS A 77 -16.78 -11.27 30.11
N LYS A 78 -17.94 -10.76 29.72
CA LYS A 78 -18.98 -10.30 30.65
C LYS A 78 -19.73 -11.47 31.30
N HIS A 79 -19.75 -12.62 30.64
CA HIS A 79 -20.46 -13.84 31.06
C HIS A 79 -19.49 -14.94 31.49
N ALA A 80 -18.40 -14.56 32.15
CA ALA A 80 -17.30 -15.45 32.56
C ALA A 80 -17.71 -16.58 33.54
N ALA A 81 -18.98 -16.72 33.92
CA ALA A 81 -19.51 -17.88 34.64
C ALA A 81 -19.83 -19.08 33.70
N GLU A 82 -19.98 -18.86 32.39
CA GLU A 82 -20.29 -19.89 31.38
C GLU A 82 -19.03 -20.58 30.82
N ARG A 83 -18.04 -20.91 31.68
CA ARG A 83 -16.67 -21.31 31.28
C ARG A 83 -16.50 -22.67 30.59
N LYS A 84 -17.55 -23.45 30.35
CA LYS A 84 -17.40 -24.68 29.58
C LYS A 84 -17.59 -24.38 28.09
N ALA A 85 -16.51 -24.51 27.32
CA ALA A 85 -16.60 -24.59 25.86
C ALA A 85 -17.63 -25.67 25.50
N SER A 86 -18.70 -25.28 24.84
CA SER A 86 -19.73 -26.18 24.32
C SER A 86 -20.37 -25.53 23.10
N ALA A 87 -20.98 -26.32 22.22
CA ALA A 87 -21.74 -25.79 21.08
C ALA A 87 -22.85 -24.82 21.52
N GLY A 88 -23.34 -24.96 22.76
CA GLY A 88 -24.30 -24.05 23.38
C GLY A 88 -23.78 -22.61 23.47
N LEU A 89 -22.48 -22.40 23.59
CA LEU A 89 -21.91 -21.06 23.76
C LEU A 89 -22.10 -20.16 22.53
N LEU A 90 -21.91 -20.70 21.32
CA LEU A 90 -22.15 -19.93 20.09
C LEU A 90 -23.63 -19.63 19.92
N TRP A 91 -24.50 -20.60 20.25
CA TRP A 91 -25.95 -20.41 20.18
C TRP A 91 -26.47 -19.40 21.21
N ASN A 92 -26.00 -19.48 22.47
CA ASN A 92 -26.34 -18.53 23.53
C ASN A 92 -26.00 -17.10 23.13
N TYR A 93 -24.86 -16.90 22.45
CA TYR A 93 -24.51 -15.59 21.93
C TYR A 93 -25.45 -15.13 20.81
N ILE A 94 -25.80 -16.01 19.86
CA ILE A 94 -26.77 -15.69 18.79
C ILE A 94 -28.12 -15.29 19.40
N GLU A 95 -28.58 -16.02 20.42
CA GLU A 95 -29.78 -15.70 21.20
C GLU A 95 -29.68 -14.34 21.88
N HIS A 96 -28.58 -14.07 22.57
CA HIS A 96 -28.32 -12.79 23.21
C HIS A 96 -28.31 -11.63 22.20
N ASP A 97 -27.54 -11.74 21.11
CA ASP A 97 -27.42 -10.69 20.09
C ASP A 97 -28.78 -10.37 19.43
N LEU A 98 -29.57 -11.39 19.12
CA LEU A 98 -30.92 -11.19 18.59
C LEU A 98 -31.85 -10.53 19.60
N HIS A 99 -31.78 -10.89 20.88
CA HIS A 99 -32.60 -10.23 21.91
C HIS A 99 -32.22 -8.77 22.12
N GLU A 100 -30.92 -8.45 22.18
CA GLU A 100 -30.43 -7.06 22.27
C GLU A 100 -30.91 -6.22 21.08
N ARG A 101 -30.97 -6.81 19.88
CA ARG A 101 -31.49 -6.18 18.66
C ARG A 101 -33.01 -6.18 18.54
N LYS A 102 -33.73 -6.73 19.52
CA LYS A 102 -35.20 -6.92 19.52
C LYS A 102 -35.70 -7.81 18.37
N LEU A 103 -34.87 -8.76 17.94
CA LEU A 103 -35.12 -9.74 16.88
C LEU A 103 -35.31 -11.17 17.40
N GLY A 104 -35.58 -11.35 18.70
CA GLY A 104 -35.77 -12.67 19.32
C GLY A 104 -36.86 -13.53 18.67
N PHE A 105 -37.83 -12.94 17.96
CA PHE A 105 -38.84 -13.68 17.19
C PHE A 105 -38.24 -14.57 16.08
N ALA A 106 -37.02 -14.26 15.61
CA ALA A 106 -36.34 -15.00 14.56
C ALA A 106 -35.66 -16.29 15.05
N LEU A 107 -35.48 -16.45 16.37
CA LEU A 107 -34.73 -17.57 16.95
C LEU A 107 -35.26 -18.95 16.51
N PRO A 108 -36.57 -19.24 16.59
CA PRO A 108 -37.09 -20.54 16.15
C PRO A 108 -36.83 -20.81 14.68
N LEU A 109 -36.87 -19.77 13.84
CA LEU A 109 -36.65 -19.89 12.39
C LEU A 109 -35.17 -20.19 12.09
N LEU A 110 -34.24 -19.54 12.77
CA LEU A 110 -32.81 -19.80 12.62
C LEU A 110 -32.44 -21.19 13.14
N GLN A 111 -33.02 -21.62 14.26
CA GLN A 111 -32.81 -22.95 14.80
C GLN A 111 -33.32 -24.02 13.83
N GLN A 112 -34.54 -23.84 13.31
CA GLN A 112 -35.10 -24.74 12.30
C GLN A 112 -34.21 -24.80 11.06
N ALA A 113 -33.72 -23.67 10.56
CA ALA A 113 -32.82 -23.65 9.40
C ALA A 113 -31.51 -24.40 9.67
N LEU A 114 -30.94 -24.27 10.87
CA LEU A 114 -29.74 -25.03 11.27
C LEU A 114 -29.99 -26.54 11.35
N ASP A 115 -31.12 -26.95 11.97
CA ASP A 115 -31.51 -28.36 12.08
C ASP A 115 -31.80 -28.99 10.70
N GLU A 116 -32.41 -28.22 9.79
CA GLU A 116 -32.74 -28.64 8.41
C GLU A 116 -31.58 -28.51 7.42
N LYS A 117 -30.39 -28.09 7.86
CA LYS A 117 -29.18 -27.91 7.02
C LYS A 117 -29.32 -26.79 5.99
N ARG A 118 -30.20 -25.83 6.24
CA ARG A 118 -30.52 -24.68 5.39
C ARG A 118 -29.94 -23.37 5.92
N ALA A 119 -28.84 -23.40 6.66
CA ALA A 119 -28.16 -22.21 7.14
C ALA A 119 -26.80 -21.98 6.45
N VAL A 120 -26.46 -20.70 6.27
CA VAL A 120 -25.13 -20.22 5.91
C VAL A 120 -24.61 -19.41 7.09
N VAL A 121 -23.73 -20.00 7.90
CA VAL A 121 -23.17 -19.38 9.10
C VAL A 121 -21.89 -18.64 8.73
N LEU A 122 -21.89 -17.33 8.96
CA LEU A 122 -20.81 -16.41 8.62
C LEU A 122 -20.15 -15.92 9.91
N LEU A 123 -18.87 -16.23 10.08
CA LEU A 123 -18.08 -15.98 11.29
C LEU A 123 -17.00 -14.94 10.94
N ASP A 124 -17.28 -13.66 11.16
CA ASP A 124 -16.39 -12.58 10.71
C ASP A 124 -15.39 -12.15 11.80
N GLY A 125 -14.12 -12.02 11.40
CA GLY A 125 -13.07 -11.38 12.18
C GLY A 125 -12.47 -12.28 13.26
N LEU A 126 -12.00 -13.49 12.91
CA LEU A 126 -11.34 -14.35 13.90
C LEU A 126 -10.15 -13.64 14.53
N ASP A 127 -9.31 -12.99 13.73
CA ASP A 127 -8.13 -12.22 14.17
C ASP A 127 -8.45 -11.04 15.11
N GLU A 128 -9.72 -10.61 15.18
CA GLU A 128 -10.15 -9.49 16.03
C GLU A 128 -10.60 -9.93 17.43
N VAL A 129 -10.46 -11.22 17.75
CA VAL A 129 -10.79 -11.78 19.08
C VAL A 129 -9.70 -11.41 20.09
N SER A 130 -10.05 -10.52 21.02
CA SER A 130 -9.18 -10.12 22.15
C SER A 130 -9.90 -10.29 23.50
N PRO A 131 -9.31 -11.01 24.48
CA PRO A 131 -7.92 -11.41 24.59
C PRO A 131 -7.76 -12.84 24.05
N VAL A 132 -6.51 -13.30 23.86
CA VAL A 132 -6.23 -14.68 23.39
C VAL A 132 -6.83 -15.75 24.30
N GLU A 133 -7.03 -15.45 25.58
CA GLU A 133 -7.55 -16.38 26.58
C GLU A 133 -8.92 -16.96 26.20
N VAL A 134 -9.78 -16.18 25.52
CA VAL A 134 -11.10 -16.65 25.08
C VAL A 134 -11.09 -17.25 23.67
N LEU A 135 -10.00 -17.06 22.90
CA LEU A 135 -9.88 -17.56 21.52
C LEU A 135 -10.05 -19.07 21.47
N GLY A 136 -9.36 -19.81 22.33
CA GLY A 136 -9.46 -21.26 22.38
C GLY A 136 -10.88 -21.74 22.72
N GLN A 137 -11.57 -21.03 23.62
CA GLN A 137 -12.97 -21.33 23.96
C GLN A 137 -13.91 -21.07 22.76
N ILE A 138 -13.71 -19.97 22.03
CA ILE A 138 -14.48 -19.65 20.82
C ILE A 138 -14.22 -20.68 19.72
N GLN A 139 -12.96 -20.99 19.42
CA GLN A 139 -12.60 -21.99 18.41
C GLN A 139 -13.17 -23.37 18.74
N ALA A 140 -13.07 -23.80 20.01
CA ALA A 140 -13.65 -25.06 20.47
C ALA A 140 -15.18 -25.05 20.33
N SER A 141 -15.84 -23.97 20.72
CA SER A 141 -17.31 -23.85 20.64
C SER A 141 -17.80 -23.85 19.18
N ILE A 142 -17.09 -23.15 18.28
CA ILE A 142 -17.35 -23.18 16.84
C ILE A 142 -17.13 -24.59 16.27
N THR A 143 -16.02 -25.23 16.64
CA THR A 143 -15.68 -26.58 16.18
C THR A 143 -16.75 -27.59 16.61
N GLU A 144 -17.20 -27.53 17.87
CA GLU A 144 -18.26 -28.38 18.39
C GLU A 144 -19.61 -28.10 17.71
N PHE A 145 -19.95 -26.82 17.51
CA PHE A 145 -21.16 -26.41 16.80
C PHE A 145 -21.20 -26.99 15.38
N ILE A 146 -20.08 -26.96 14.66
CA ILE A 146 -19.95 -27.51 13.31
C ILE A 146 -19.95 -29.03 13.32
N GLN A 147 -19.11 -29.67 14.13
CA GLN A 147 -18.87 -31.11 14.01
C GLN A 147 -19.93 -31.96 14.71
N GLN A 148 -20.44 -31.50 15.86
CA GLN A 148 -21.33 -32.31 16.71
C GLN A 148 -22.80 -31.92 16.56
N ARG A 149 -23.11 -30.62 16.42
CA ARG A 149 -24.52 -30.16 16.44
C ARG A 149 -25.12 -29.93 15.06
N TYR A 150 -24.41 -29.28 14.15
CA TYR A 150 -24.98 -28.77 12.89
C TYR A 150 -24.13 -29.04 11.61
N PRO A 151 -23.59 -30.25 11.38
CA PRO A 151 -22.57 -30.49 10.34
C PRO A 151 -23.00 -30.27 8.88
N GLY A 152 -24.30 -30.22 8.58
CA GLY A 152 -24.80 -30.10 7.20
C GLY A 152 -24.88 -28.67 6.64
N ASN A 153 -24.69 -27.66 7.48
CA ASN A 153 -24.77 -26.25 7.08
C ASN A 153 -23.50 -25.78 6.36
N ARG A 154 -23.57 -24.60 5.73
CA ARG A 154 -22.38 -23.92 5.23
C ARG A 154 -21.77 -23.01 6.29
N TYR A 155 -20.46 -22.94 6.29
CA TYR A 155 -19.68 -22.15 7.23
C TYR A 155 -18.60 -21.37 6.49
N LEU A 156 -18.58 -20.07 6.70
CA LEU A 156 -17.52 -19.19 6.24
C LEU A 156 -16.94 -18.47 7.45
N ALA A 157 -15.66 -18.67 7.75
CA ALA A 157 -14.93 -17.86 8.70
C ALA A 157 -13.98 -16.91 7.97
N THR A 158 -13.68 -15.76 8.54
CA THR A 158 -12.64 -14.86 8.01
C THR A 158 -11.50 -14.70 9.02
N CYS A 159 -10.28 -14.61 8.51
CA CYS A 159 -9.09 -14.33 9.31
C CYS A 159 -8.03 -13.62 8.45
N ARG A 160 -7.03 -13.01 9.09
CA ARG A 160 -5.83 -12.53 8.38
C ARG A 160 -4.88 -13.68 8.08
N VAL A 161 -4.17 -13.58 6.95
CA VAL A 161 -3.16 -14.56 6.54
C VAL A 161 -2.12 -14.75 7.64
N LEU A 162 -1.53 -13.63 8.09
CA LEU A 162 -0.45 -13.64 9.10
C LEU A 162 -0.91 -14.19 10.46
N SER A 163 -2.10 -13.81 10.93
CA SER A 163 -2.65 -14.34 12.18
C SER A 163 -2.88 -15.86 12.06
N TYR A 164 -3.45 -16.33 10.95
CA TYR A 164 -3.72 -17.74 10.72
C TYR A 164 -2.45 -18.59 10.50
N GLN A 165 -1.31 -17.99 10.18
CA GLN A 165 -0.03 -18.71 10.14
C GLN A 165 0.41 -19.20 11.53
N GLN A 166 0.01 -18.51 12.59
CA GLN A 166 0.33 -18.89 13.96
C GLN A 166 -0.59 -20.04 14.43
N PRO A 167 -0.06 -21.14 15.01
CA PRO A 167 -0.83 -22.34 15.34
C PRO A 167 -2.07 -22.10 16.23
N GLN A 168 -2.00 -21.16 17.17
CA GLN A 168 -3.09 -20.87 18.10
C GLN A 168 -4.34 -20.26 17.42
N TRP A 169 -4.19 -19.65 16.25
CA TRP A 169 -5.32 -19.06 15.51
C TRP A 169 -5.95 -20.04 14.53
N ARG A 170 -5.32 -21.18 14.27
CA ARG A 170 -5.84 -22.18 13.34
C ARG A 170 -6.95 -22.98 14.01
N PHE A 171 -8.02 -23.23 13.26
CA PHE A 171 -8.95 -24.29 13.65
C PHE A 171 -8.24 -25.65 13.55
N PRO A 172 -8.69 -26.67 14.29
CA PRO A 172 -8.20 -28.03 14.12
C PRO A 172 -8.28 -28.50 12.66
N ASP A 173 -7.34 -29.35 12.26
CA ASP A 173 -7.31 -29.91 10.91
C ASP A 173 -8.64 -30.60 10.57
N ALA A 174 -9.05 -30.54 9.30
CA ALA A 174 -10.32 -31.07 8.76
C ALA A 174 -11.62 -30.33 9.16
N VAL A 175 -11.58 -29.26 9.98
CA VAL A 175 -12.78 -28.45 10.24
C VAL A 175 -13.12 -27.57 9.04
N PHE A 176 -12.12 -26.87 8.50
CA PHE A 176 -12.26 -25.91 7.41
C PHE A 176 -11.19 -26.14 6.33
N GLN A 177 -11.55 -25.83 5.08
CA GLN A 177 -10.59 -25.57 4.01
C GLN A 177 -10.14 -24.10 4.07
N THR A 178 -8.93 -23.80 3.60
CA THR A 178 -8.44 -22.41 3.54
C THR A 178 -8.45 -21.90 2.11
N ALA A 179 -8.92 -20.67 1.93
CA ALA A 179 -8.79 -19.92 0.68
C ALA A 179 -8.21 -18.54 0.99
N GLU A 180 -7.32 -18.04 0.15
CA GLU A 180 -6.68 -16.73 0.34
C GLU A 180 -7.18 -15.74 -0.73
N LEU A 181 -7.61 -14.56 -0.29
CA LEU A 181 -7.97 -13.47 -1.19
C LEU A 181 -6.73 -12.88 -1.84
N ALA A 182 -6.67 -12.99 -3.17
CA ALA A 182 -5.68 -12.27 -3.96
C ALA A 182 -5.99 -10.75 -3.96
N PRO A 183 -4.96 -9.89 -4.12
CA PRO A 183 -5.16 -8.47 -4.42
C PRO A 183 -5.97 -8.25 -5.68
N PHE A 184 -6.58 -7.07 -5.84
CA PHE A 184 -7.28 -6.74 -7.08
C PHE A 184 -6.32 -6.67 -8.27
N ASP A 185 -6.73 -7.27 -9.37
CA ASP A 185 -6.10 -7.07 -10.67
C ASP A 185 -6.56 -5.74 -11.33
N ASP A 186 -5.90 -5.34 -12.42
CA ASP A 186 -6.22 -4.10 -13.14
C ASP A 186 -7.68 -4.03 -13.63
N ARG A 187 -8.30 -5.18 -13.92
CA ARG A 187 -9.70 -5.24 -14.38
C ARG A 187 -10.64 -5.00 -13.21
N GLN A 188 -10.34 -5.58 -12.04
CA GLN A 188 -11.09 -5.38 -10.81
C GLN A 188 -10.95 -3.96 -10.27
N ILE A 189 -9.74 -3.37 -10.35
CA ILE A 189 -9.51 -1.95 -10.01
C ILE A 189 -10.38 -1.05 -10.89
N LYS A 190 -10.37 -1.28 -12.22
CA LYS A 190 -11.21 -0.51 -13.15
C LYS A 190 -12.71 -0.69 -12.84
N ALA A 191 -13.16 -1.94 -12.65
CA ALA A 191 -14.56 -2.23 -12.34
C ALA A 191 -15.01 -1.57 -11.03
N PHE A 192 -14.15 -1.54 -10.01
CA PHE A 192 -14.40 -0.82 -8.76
C PHE A 192 -14.55 0.68 -9.01
N ILE A 193 -13.63 1.30 -9.75
CA ILE A 193 -13.67 2.75 -10.04
C ILE A 193 -14.92 3.11 -10.84
N ASP A 194 -15.26 2.32 -11.86
CA ASP A 194 -16.46 2.54 -12.67
C ASP A 194 -17.73 2.46 -11.83
N ALA A 195 -17.86 1.41 -11.00
CA ALA A 195 -19.00 1.23 -10.10
C ALA A 195 -19.10 2.36 -9.07
N TRP A 196 -17.97 2.81 -8.52
CA TRP A 196 -17.92 3.93 -7.59
C TRP A 196 -18.45 5.22 -8.22
N TYR A 197 -17.98 5.58 -9.42
CA TYR A 197 -18.43 6.81 -10.08
C TYR A 197 -19.84 6.73 -10.64
N LEU A 198 -20.33 5.52 -10.95
CA LEU A 198 -21.74 5.31 -11.26
C LEU A 198 -22.62 5.68 -10.06
N GLU A 199 -22.27 5.20 -8.85
CA GLU A 199 -23.01 5.52 -7.63
C GLU A 199 -22.86 6.99 -7.22
N ILE A 200 -21.67 7.58 -7.37
CA ILE A 200 -21.48 9.04 -7.17
C ILE A 200 -22.38 9.84 -8.11
N GLY A 201 -22.49 9.42 -9.39
CA GLY A 201 -23.40 10.04 -10.34
C GLY A 201 -24.85 10.03 -9.89
N ARG A 202 -25.32 8.90 -9.34
CA ARG A 202 -26.66 8.74 -8.78
C ARG A 202 -26.86 9.63 -7.55
N VAL A 203 -25.94 9.59 -6.59
CA VAL A 203 -26.08 10.29 -5.30
C VAL A 203 -25.93 11.81 -5.45
N TRP A 204 -25.04 12.28 -6.33
CA TRP A 204 -24.79 13.71 -6.54
C TRP A 204 -25.63 14.31 -7.68
N ASN A 205 -26.46 13.50 -8.35
CA ASN A 205 -27.21 13.88 -9.53
C ASN A 205 -26.31 14.52 -10.61
N GLU A 206 -25.14 13.90 -10.83
CA GLU A 206 -24.09 14.38 -11.72
C GLU A 206 -24.20 13.75 -13.12
N SER A 207 -23.77 14.48 -14.15
CA SER A 207 -23.90 14.00 -15.53
C SER A 207 -23.06 12.74 -15.81
N PRO A 208 -23.58 11.77 -16.60
CA PRO A 208 -22.83 10.55 -16.96
C PRO A 208 -21.48 10.83 -17.63
N ASN A 209 -21.39 11.90 -18.43
CA ASN A 209 -20.14 12.29 -19.09
C ASN A 209 -19.09 12.76 -18.08
N ARG A 210 -19.50 13.51 -17.04
CA ARG A 210 -18.56 13.99 -16.01
C ARG A 210 -18.10 12.85 -15.11
N THR A 211 -18.99 11.94 -14.71
CA THR A 211 -18.60 10.78 -13.91
C THR A 211 -17.69 9.83 -14.66
N ALA A 212 -17.97 9.56 -15.95
CA ALA A 212 -17.07 8.78 -16.81
C ALA A 212 -15.69 9.45 -16.96
N SER A 213 -15.65 10.77 -17.11
CA SER A 213 -14.39 11.53 -17.16
C SER A 213 -13.60 11.40 -15.84
N LEU A 214 -14.26 11.52 -14.68
CA LEU A 214 -13.62 11.36 -13.37
C LEU A 214 -13.14 9.91 -13.13
N ALA A 215 -13.91 8.92 -13.58
CA ALA A 215 -13.51 7.51 -13.51
C ALA A 215 -12.24 7.24 -14.31
N ASN A 216 -12.16 7.76 -15.55
CA ASN A 216 -10.97 7.63 -16.40
C ASN A 216 -9.75 8.32 -15.75
N LYS A 217 -9.93 9.54 -15.22
CA LYS A 217 -8.86 10.26 -14.51
C LYS A 217 -8.33 9.48 -13.31
N LEU A 218 -9.21 8.86 -12.52
CA LEU A 218 -8.77 8.03 -11.40
C LEU A 218 -8.07 6.75 -11.88
N CYS A 219 -8.56 6.11 -12.95
CA CYS A 219 -7.90 4.94 -13.55
C CYS A 219 -6.48 5.26 -14.04
N GLU A 220 -6.26 6.44 -14.59
CA GLU A 220 -4.92 6.92 -14.96
C GLU A 220 -4.08 7.23 -13.72
N ALA A 221 -4.66 7.91 -12.73
CA ALA A 221 -3.94 8.31 -11.53
C ALA A 221 -3.43 7.12 -10.70
N VAL A 222 -4.21 6.04 -10.55
CA VAL A 222 -3.79 4.86 -9.78
C VAL A 222 -2.67 4.05 -10.44
N ARG A 223 -2.33 4.35 -11.71
CA ARG A 223 -1.19 3.77 -12.42
C ARG A 223 0.13 4.51 -12.17
N ARG A 224 0.11 5.60 -11.42
CA ARG A 224 1.34 6.27 -10.99
C ARG A 224 2.22 5.29 -10.19
N PRO A 225 3.55 5.27 -10.36
CA PRO A 225 4.43 4.30 -9.71
C PRO A 225 4.33 4.23 -8.18
N ASP A 226 3.97 5.34 -7.54
CA ASP A 226 3.76 5.43 -6.10
C ASP A 226 2.43 4.83 -5.60
N LEU A 227 1.46 4.65 -6.50
CA LEU A 227 0.09 4.18 -6.20
C LEU A 227 -0.21 2.78 -6.73
N THR A 228 0.55 2.29 -7.71
CA THR A 228 0.36 0.95 -8.32
C THR A 228 0.42 -0.18 -7.31
N ARG A 229 1.22 -0.04 -6.24
CA ARG A 229 1.28 -1.03 -5.15
C ARG A 229 0.11 -0.92 -4.17
N LEU A 230 -0.54 0.25 -4.10
CA LEU A 230 -1.64 0.51 -3.16
C LEU A 230 -3.01 0.19 -3.76
N ALA A 231 -3.18 0.46 -5.05
CA ALA A 231 -4.45 0.29 -5.77
C ALA A 231 -5.03 -1.13 -5.73
N PRO A 232 -4.24 -2.21 -5.70
CA PRO A 232 -4.74 -3.57 -5.52
C PRO A 232 -5.44 -3.82 -4.16
N ASN A 233 -5.19 -2.99 -3.14
CA ASN A 233 -5.85 -3.10 -1.85
C ASN A 233 -7.19 -2.32 -1.87
N PRO A 234 -8.36 -2.99 -1.73
CA PRO A 234 -9.67 -2.34 -1.84
C PRO A 234 -9.89 -1.20 -0.86
N LEU A 235 -9.34 -1.29 0.36
CA LEU A 235 -9.41 -0.19 1.33
C LEU A 235 -8.67 1.05 0.81
N LEU A 236 -7.43 0.88 0.34
CA LEU A 236 -6.62 1.98 -0.16
C LEU A 236 -7.22 2.58 -1.44
N LEU A 237 -7.74 1.73 -2.32
CA LEU A 237 -8.47 2.16 -3.51
C LEU A 237 -9.72 2.98 -3.14
N THR A 238 -10.45 2.57 -2.12
CA THR A 238 -11.59 3.32 -1.58
C THR A 238 -11.15 4.69 -1.07
N VAL A 239 -10.04 4.76 -0.32
CA VAL A 239 -9.51 6.04 0.19
C VAL A 239 -9.11 6.96 -0.96
N MET A 240 -8.42 6.44 -1.99
CA MET A 240 -8.08 7.21 -3.19
C MET A 240 -9.33 7.71 -3.93
N ALA A 241 -10.34 6.84 -4.12
CA ALA A 241 -11.59 7.23 -4.75
C ALA A 241 -12.34 8.31 -3.97
N VAL A 242 -12.34 8.22 -2.63
CA VAL A 242 -12.92 9.23 -1.75
C VAL A 242 -12.19 10.57 -1.87
N VAL A 243 -10.86 10.59 -1.83
CA VAL A 243 -10.06 11.83 -1.99
C VAL A 243 -10.31 12.44 -3.37
N HIS A 244 -10.23 11.63 -4.43
CA HIS A 244 -10.41 12.07 -5.81
C HIS A 244 -11.83 12.62 -6.05
N ALA A 245 -12.87 11.97 -5.54
CA ALA A 245 -14.24 12.43 -5.74
C ALA A 245 -14.48 13.83 -5.17
N HIS A 246 -13.79 14.22 -4.09
CA HIS A 246 -13.97 15.51 -3.43
C HIS A 246 -13.13 16.62 -4.05
N LYS A 247 -11.92 16.30 -4.53
CA LYS A 247 -10.98 17.28 -5.08
C LYS A 247 -10.99 17.36 -6.61
N GLY A 248 -11.57 16.36 -7.28
CA GLY A 248 -11.57 16.21 -8.74
C GLY A 248 -10.28 15.63 -9.32
N GLU A 249 -9.22 15.53 -8.52
CA GLU A 249 -7.93 14.95 -8.84
C GLU A 249 -7.26 14.39 -7.57
N LEU A 250 -6.30 13.46 -7.73
CA LEU A 250 -5.42 13.08 -6.64
C LEU A 250 -4.25 14.07 -6.55
N PRO A 251 -3.78 14.44 -5.34
CA PRO A 251 -2.60 15.28 -5.21
C PRO A 251 -1.40 14.70 -5.95
N ASP A 252 -0.69 15.53 -6.73
CA ASP A 252 0.58 15.14 -7.37
C ASP A 252 1.60 14.75 -6.29
N ALA A 253 1.69 15.54 -5.22
CA ALA A 253 2.62 15.29 -4.12
C ALA A 253 2.16 14.12 -3.23
N ARG A 254 3.03 13.10 -3.13
CA ARG A 254 2.81 11.88 -2.33
C ARG A 254 2.44 12.18 -0.88
N ALA A 255 3.18 13.09 -0.24
CA ALA A 255 2.93 13.47 1.15
C ALA A 255 1.53 14.05 1.37
N LEU A 256 0.99 14.82 0.41
CA LEU A 256 -0.38 15.32 0.50
C LEU A 256 -1.40 14.21 0.34
N LEU A 257 -1.18 13.27 -0.58
CA LEU A 257 -2.09 12.14 -0.74
C LEU A 257 -2.19 11.31 0.55
N TYR A 258 -1.05 10.97 1.15
CA TYR A 258 -1.04 10.21 2.41
C TYR A 258 -1.67 10.99 3.57
N LYS A 259 -1.47 12.31 3.63
CA LYS A 259 -2.18 13.16 4.58
C LYS A 259 -3.70 13.02 4.46
N GLU A 260 -4.22 13.21 3.25
CA GLU A 260 -5.65 13.16 3.00
C GLU A 260 -6.21 11.75 3.24
N ALA A 261 -5.41 10.72 2.96
CA ALA A 261 -5.75 9.34 3.26
C ALA A 261 -5.86 9.09 4.77
N VAL A 262 -4.89 9.57 5.56
CA VAL A 262 -4.94 9.52 7.03
C VAL A 262 -6.17 10.28 7.57
N ASP A 263 -6.44 11.48 7.06
CA ASP A 263 -7.60 12.28 7.48
C ASP A 263 -8.93 11.58 7.16
N VAL A 264 -9.04 10.94 5.98
CA VAL A 264 -10.22 10.15 5.60
C VAL A 264 -10.41 8.96 6.53
N LEU A 265 -9.35 8.19 6.78
CA LEU A 265 -9.39 7.03 7.66
C LEU A 265 -9.77 7.43 9.09
N LEU A 266 -9.17 8.49 9.64
CA LEU A 266 -9.47 8.93 11.02
C LEU A 266 -10.88 9.49 11.20
N TRP A 267 -11.33 10.36 10.30
CA TRP A 267 -12.44 11.27 10.61
C TRP A 267 -13.70 11.01 9.80
N ARG A 268 -13.57 10.52 8.56
CA ARG A 268 -14.72 10.46 7.64
C ARG A 268 -15.68 9.32 7.99
N TRP A 269 -15.18 8.24 8.57
CA TRP A 269 -15.98 7.10 8.98
C TRP A 269 -16.74 7.31 10.29
N GLU A 270 -16.41 8.36 11.06
CA GLU A 270 -17.17 8.71 12.28
C GLU A 270 -18.54 9.33 11.98
N LYS A 271 -18.72 9.98 10.83
CA LYS A 271 -19.94 10.75 10.52
C LYS A 271 -21.16 9.90 10.16
N HIS A 272 -20.97 8.63 9.80
CA HIS A 272 -22.05 7.80 9.22
C HIS A 272 -22.74 6.84 10.21
N LYS A 273 -22.33 6.76 11.48
CA LYS A 273 -23.02 5.95 12.50
C LYS A 273 -23.24 6.75 13.80
N GLN A 274 -24.43 7.34 13.95
CA GLN A 274 -24.94 7.86 15.22
C GLN A 274 -25.69 6.75 15.98
N ALA A 275 -25.41 6.59 17.29
CA ALA A 275 -26.46 6.65 18.32
C ALA A 275 -25.92 6.75 19.76
N ASP A 276 -24.97 5.92 20.24
CA ASP A 276 -24.86 5.75 21.71
C ASP A 276 -23.51 5.99 22.41
N ALA A 277 -22.42 6.35 21.72
CA ALA A 277 -21.09 6.38 22.38
C ALA A 277 -20.23 7.65 22.17
N GLY A 278 -20.77 8.74 21.63
CA GLY A 278 -20.00 9.96 21.30
C GLY A 278 -18.97 9.77 20.17
N SER A 279 -18.55 10.84 19.49
CA SER A 279 -17.46 10.76 18.50
C SER A 279 -16.08 10.75 19.17
N LEU A 280 -15.04 10.24 18.50
CA LEU A 280 -13.65 10.34 18.97
C LEU A 280 -13.27 11.81 19.20
N LEU A 281 -13.74 12.71 18.33
CA LEU A 281 -13.55 14.15 18.43
C LEU A 281 -14.14 14.73 19.71
N ASP A 282 -15.34 14.31 20.11
CA ASP A 282 -15.98 14.81 21.33
C ASP A 282 -15.17 14.44 22.57
N LYS A 283 -14.68 13.20 22.63
CA LYS A 283 -13.83 12.72 23.74
C LYS A 283 -12.50 13.45 23.83
N LEU A 284 -11.90 13.80 22.69
CA LEU A 284 -10.70 14.65 22.67
C LEU A 284 -11.03 16.06 23.19
N ARG A 285 -12.14 16.65 22.73
CA ARG A 285 -12.58 18.01 23.12
C ARG A 285 -12.91 18.12 24.60
N GLU A 286 -13.55 17.11 25.21
CA GLU A 286 -13.78 17.03 26.66
C GLU A 286 -12.46 17.13 27.45
N GLN A 287 -11.39 16.57 26.90
CA GLN A 287 -10.04 16.64 27.45
C GLN A 287 -9.27 17.90 27.04
N GLY A 288 -9.90 18.86 26.35
CA GLY A 288 -9.27 20.07 25.85
C GLY A 288 -8.24 19.81 24.75
N ARG A 289 -8.42 18.72 23.99
CA ARG A 289 -7.56 18.29 22.88
C ARG A 289 -8.27 18.44 21.55
N ASN A 290 -7.49 18.47 20.47
CA ASN A 290 -7.97 18.48 19.10
C ASN A 290 -7.39 17.32 18.27
N GLU A 291 -7.77 17.27 17.00
CA GLU A 291 -7.30 16.28 16.01
C GLU A 291 -5.77 16.25 15.90
N GLY A 292 -5.14 17.42 15.87
CA GLY A 292 -3.69 17.57 15.77
C GLY A 292 -2.93 16.99 16.95
N ASP A 293 -3.49 17.04 18.17
CA ASP A 293 -2.89 16.39 19.35
C ASP A 293 -2.82 14.86 19.18
N LEU A 294 -3.89 14.25 18.66
CA LEU A 294 -3.94 12.80 18.40
C LEU A 294 -2.99 12.43 17.27
N ILE A 295 -3.06 13.13 16.15
CA ILE A 295 -2.17 12.90 14.99
C ILE A 295 -0.71 12.99 15.41
N THR A 296 -0.34 14.00 16.21
CA THR A 296 1.04 14.15 16.72
C THR A 296 1.50 12.93 17.53
N LYS A 297 0.59 12.29 18.31
CA LYS A 297 0.92 11.06 19.04
C LYS A 297 1.06 9.86 18.11
N LEU A 298 0.21 9.75 17.11
CA LEU A 298 0.30 8.67 16.11
C LEU A 298 1.58 8.78 15.27
N GLU A 299 1.95 9.98 14.85
CA GLU A 299 3.22 10.27 14.15
C GLU A 299 4.44 9.89 15.01
N GLN A 300 4.42 10.25 16.29
CA GLN A 300 5.48 9.86 17.22
C GLN A 300 5.58 8.32 17.38
N LEU A 301 4.45 7.63 17.46
CA LEU A 301 4.42 6.17 17.56
C LEU A 301 4.90 5.51 16.26
N ALA A 302 4.46 6.00 15.11
CA ALA A 302 4.89 5.51 13.80
C ALA A 302 6.40 5.65 13.60
N TYR A 303 6.98 6.81 13.99
CA TYR A 303 8.42 7.03 13.96
C TYR A 303 9.17 6.01 14.82
N LYS A 304 8.75 5.81 16.08
CA LYS A 304 9.39 4.84 16.99
C LYS A 304 9.27 3.40 16.50
N ALA A 305 8.10 3.01 16.02
CA ALA A 305 7.89 1.67 15.46
C ALA A 305 8.76 1.46 14.22
N HIS A 306 8.91 2.49 13.37
CA HIS A 306 9.77 2.40 12.20
C HIS A 306 11.24 2.22 12.59
N ASP A 307 11.72 3.02 13.54
CA ASP A 307 13.08 2.94 14.10
C ASP A 307 13.40 1.56 14.68
N GLN A 308 12.44 0.95 15.38
CA GLN A 308 12.58 -0.39 15.96
C GLN A 308 12.52 -1.50 14.89
N GLY A 309 11.61 -1.38 13.91
CA GLY A 309 11.44 -2.40 12.87
C GLY A 309 12.61 -2.52 11.89
N GLY A 310 13.38 -1.44 11.68
CA GLY A 310 14.58 -1.47 10.84
C GLY A 310 15.73 -2.32 11.42
N ILE A 311 15.65 -2.67 12.70
CA ILE A 311 16.63 -3.49 13.42
C ILE A 311 16.30 -5.00 13.28
N GLU A 312 15.04 -5.36 13.05
CA GLU A 312 14.54 -6.75 13.12
C GLU A 312 14.36 -7.41 11.74
N ASN A 313 14.26 -6.64 10.65
CA ASN A 313 14.01 -7.15 9.30
C ASN A 313 15.29 -7.13 8.43
N ASP A 314 15.77 -8.31 8.03
CA ASP A 314 16.98 -8.47 7.18
C ASP A 314 16.68 -8.50 5.66
N ASP A 315 15.42 -8.47 5.24
CA ASP A 315 15.03 -8.51 3.82
C ASP A 315 14.63 -7.11 3.27
N GLU A 316 15.38 -6.63 2.28
CA GLU A 316 15.18 -5.33 1.59
C GLU A 316 13.83 -5.20 0.85
N ASN A 317 13.09 -6.30 0.67
CA ASN A 317 11.84 -6.36 -0.09
C ASN A 317 10.59 -6.61 0.76
N ASP A 318 10.71 -6.60 2.08
CA ASP A 318 9.54 -6.85 2.92
C ASP A 318 8.73 -5.56 3.16
N ASP A 319 7.53 -5.47 2.57
CA ASP A 319 6.56 -4.39 2.80
C ASP A 319 5.93 -4.50 4.21
N THR A 320 6.55 -5.24 5.15
CA THR A 320 6.06 -5.40 6.52
C THR A 320 5.98 -4.07 7.26
N VAL A 321 4.82 -3.85 7.85
CA VAL A 321 4.54 -2.71 8.73
C VAL A 321 5.04 -3.06 10.13
N ALA A 322 5.87 -2.19 10.71
CA ALA A 322 6.39 -2.42 12.06
C ALA A 322 5.30 -2.25 13.12
N GLY A 323 5.35 -3.10 14.14
CA GLY A 323 4.38 -3.11 15.23
C GLY A 323 4.53 -1.95 16.21
N ILE A 324 3.40 -1.44 16.69
CA ILE A 324 3.26 -0.53 17.82
C ILE A 324 2.69 -1.35 18.97
N GLY A 325 3.48 -1.56 20.03
CA GLY A 325 3.02 -2.29 21.21
C GLY A 325 1.86 -1.56 21.92
N GLU A 326 0.88 -2.31 22.41
CA GLU A 326 -0.32 -1.80 23.10
C GLU A 326 0.03 -0.91 24.28
N LEU A 327 1.03 -1.32 25.06
CA LEU A 327 1.48 -0.54 26.20
C LEU A 327 2.00 0.85 25.79
N GLU A 328 2.75 0.93 24.69
CA GLU A 328 3.27 2.20 24.17
C GLU A 328 2.14 3.06 23.58
N LEU A 329 1.21 2.44 22.86
CA LEU A 329 0.00 3.10 22.35
C LEU A 329 -0.83 3.69 23.50
N LEU A 330 -1.16 2.88 24.52
CA LEU A 330 -1.90 3.31 25.70
C LEU A 330 -1.16 4.41 26.46
N LYS A 331 0.15 4.29 26.67
CA LYS A 331 0.95 5.35 27.31
C LYS A 331 0.87 6.68 26.55
N ALA A 332 0.99 6.63 25.22
CA ALA A 332 0.96 7.81 24.37
C ALA A 332 -0.42 8.48 24.38
N LEU A 333 -1.50 7.70 24.25
CA LEU A 333 -2.87 8.21 24.27
C LEU A 333 -3.27 8.69 25.66
N ARG A 334 -2.88 7.98 26.72
CA ARG A 334 -3.09 8.41 28.11
C ARG A 334 -2.50 9.79 28.40
N ALA A 335 -1.42 10.17 27.72
CA ALA A 335 -0.83 11.50 27.86
C ALA A 335 -1.73 12.64 27.32
N LEU A 336 -2.73 12.33 26.49
CA LEU A 336 -3.71 13.29 26.00
C LEU A 336 -4.81 13.58 27.03
N HIS A 337 -5.09 12.66 27.94
CA HIS A 337 -6.10 12.82 28.99
C HIS A 337 -5.58 13.67 30.16
N LYS A 338 -6.37 14.64 30.65
CA LYS A 338 -5.95 15.57 31.71
C LYS A 338 -5.51 14.84 32.99
N GLN A 339 -6.27 13.82 33.40
CA GLN A 339 -5.97 13.00 34.59
C GLN A 339 -5.21 11.71 34.26
N LYS A 340 -4.70 11.53 33.03
CA LYS A 340 -3.99 10.32 32.61
C LYS A 340 -4.79 9.02 32.86
N SER A 341 -6.07 9.00 32.52
CA SER A 341 -6.93 7.82 32.68
C SER A 341 -6.52 6.72 31.69
N LEU A 342 -6.32 5.50 32.20
CA LEU A 342 -6.07 4.32 31.37
C LEU A 342 -7.34 3.86 30.66
N ASP A 343 -8.48 3.87 31.34
CA ASP A 343 -9.77 3.46 30.75
C ASP A 343 -10.15 4.35 29.58
N TRP A 344 -9.88 5.67 29.69
CA TRP A 344 -10.09 6.59 28.59
C TRP A 344 -9.15 6.26 27.41
N ALA A 345 -7.86 6.00 27.68
CA ALA A 345 -6.91 5.64 26.63
C ALA A 345 -7.30 4.35 25.92
N GLN A 346 -7.78 3.34 26.67
CA GLN A 346 -8.27 2.09 26.11
C GLN A 346 -9.49 2.32 25.20
N ASP A 347 -10.46 3.12 25.63
CA ASP A 347 -11.61 3.45 24.79
C ASP A 347 -11.20 4.20 23.49
N ILE A 348 -10.18 5.05 23.52
CA ILE A 348 -9.63 5.67 22.31
C ILE A 348 -8.98 4.63 21.40
N VAL A 349 -8.20 3.69 21.94
CA VAL A 349 -7.62 2.57 21.18
C VAL A 349 -8.72 1.76 20.51
N ASP A 350 -9.75 1.38 21.27
CA ASP A 350 -10.86 0.57 20.77
C ASP A 350 -11.61 1.30 19.64
N ARG A 351 -11.76 2.63 19.72
CA ARG A 351 -12.33 3.42 18.64
C ARG A 351 -11.45 3.47 17.40
N LEU A 352 -10.14 3.61 17.57
CA LEU A 352 -9.20 3.59 16.44
C LEU A 352 -9.20 2.22 15.75
N LYS A 353 -9.33 1.11 16.50
CA LYS A 353 -9.55 -0.25 15.97
C LYS A 353 -10.87 -0.34 15.18
N LEU A 354 -11.97 0.09 15.79
CA LEU A 354 -13.33 -0.14 15.29
C LEU A 354 -13.74 0.79 14.14
N ARG A 355 -13.23 2.02 14.11
CA ARG A 355 -13.86 3.12 13.37
C ARG A 355 -12.98 3.80 12.34
N ALA A 356 -11.65 3.73 12.48
CA ALA A 356 -10.75 4.51 11.64
C ALA A 356 -10.06 3.70 10.56
N GLY A 357 -9.96 2.37 10.71
CA GLY A 357 -9.12 1.52 9.86
C GLY A 357 -7.62 1.88 9.89
N LEU A 358 -7.22 2.97 10.58
CA LEU A 358 -5.83 3.42 10.64
C LEU A 358 -4.98 2.58 11.58
N LEU A 359 -5.55 2.01 12.65
CA LEU A 359 -4.82 1.08 13.53
C LEU A 359 -5.44 -0.31 13.47
N LEU A 360 -4.61 -1.27 13.13
CA LEU A 360 -4.97 -2.67 12.95
C LEU A 360 -4.18 -3.50 13.95
N GLU A 361 -4.86 -4.21 14.84
CA GLU A 361 -4.20 -5.19 15.71
C GLU A 361 -3.75 -6.37 14.84
N ARG A 362 -2.43 -6.57 14.69
CA ARG A 362 -1.84 -7.66 13.87
C ARG A 362 -1.70 -8.92 14.71
N GLU A 363 -1.27 -8.73 15.95
CA GLU A 363 -1.14 -9.75 16.98
C GLU A 363 -1.68 -9.18 18.30
N PRO A 364 -2.06 -10.02 19.26
CA PRO A 364 -2.53 -9.58 20.56
C PRO A 364 -1.58 -8.58 21.21
N GLY A 365 -2.05 -7.34 21.36
CA GLY A 365 -1.25 -6.26 21.93
C GLY A 365 -0.20 -5.65 21.00
N VAL A 366 -0.23 -5.93 19.70
CA VAL A 366 0.64 -5.32 18.67
C VAL A 366 -0.19 -4.74 17.53
N PHE A 367 -0.01 -3.45 17.29
CA PHE A 367 -0.79 -2.67 16.33
C PHE A 367 0.04 -2.27 15.11
N THR A 368 -0.58 -2.15 13.96
CA THR A 368 0.07 -1.73 12.71
C THR A 368 -0.82 -0.75 11.97
N LEU A 369 -0.24 0.04 11.07
CA LEU A 369 -0.99 0.85 10.11
C LEU A 369 -1.42 -0.01 8.91
N PRO A 370 -2.40 0.40 8.08
CA PRO A 370 -2.88 -0.36 6.92
C PRO A 370 -1.80 -0.82 5.96
N HIS A 371 -0.77 0.01 5.80
CA HIS A 371 0.31 -0.23 4.87
C HIS A 371 1.56 0.52 5.31
N ARG A 372 2.74 0.02 4.93
CA ARG A 372 4.05 0.56 5.34
C ARG A 372 4.20 2.03 4.98
N THR A 373 3.70 2.43 3.82
CA THR A 373 3.75 3.84 3.37
C THR A 373 2.99 4.81 4.28
N PHE A 374 1.94 4.38 5.00
CA PHE A 374 1.30 5.23 6.03
C PHE A 374 2.20 5.40 7.24
N GLN A 375 2.93 4.34 7.62
CA GLN A 375 3.92 4.41 8.68
C GLN A 375 5.05 5.35 8.32
N GLU A 376 5.56 5.23 7.09
CA GLU A 376 6.61 6.10 6.58
C GLU A 376 6.16 7.55 6.49
N TYR A 377 4.93 7.81 6.05
CA TYR A 377 4.37 9.15 6.02
C TYR A 377 4.23 9.76 7.43
N LEU A 378 3.64 9.02 8.38
CA LEU A 378 3.46 9.49 9.76
C LEU A 378 4.81 9.69 10.47
N ALA A 379 5.76 8.78 10.26
CA ALA A 379 7.14 8.93 10.74
C ALA A 379 7.83 10.15 10.10
N GLY A 380 7.62 10.38 8.81
CA GLY A 380 8.19 11.51 8.07
C GLY A 380 7.62 12.85 8.53
N SER A 381 6.31 12.91 8.77
CA SER A 381 5.65 14.09 9.36
C SER A 381 6.19 14.40 10.76
N TYR A 382 6.42 13.38 11.61
CA TYR A 382 7.09 13.56 12.90
C TYR A 382 8.52 14.12 12.73
N LEU A 383 9.30 13.54 11.82
CA LEU A 383 10.69 13.92 11.56
C LEU A 383 10.77 15.37 11.06
N ALA A 384 9.91 15.77 10.12
CA ALA A 384 9.83 17.13 9.57
C ALA A 384 9.63 18.22 10.64
N ARG A 385 8.88 17.90 11.70
CA ARG A 385 8.61 18.85 12.80
C ARG A 385 9.76 19.00 13.78
N GLN A 386 10.78 18.14 13.74
CA GLN A 386 11.95 18.29 14.59
C GLN A 386 12.74 19.55 14.22
N SER A 387 13.25 20.25 15.23
CA SER A 387 14.07 21.45 15.03
C SER A 387 15.43 21.11 14.41
N ASN A 388 15.97 19.94 14.75
CA ASN A 388 17.22 19.38 14.25
C ASN A 388 17.05 18.43 13.04
N PHE A 389 15.98 18.62 12.24
CA PHE A 389 15.61 17.76 11.11
C PHE A 389 16.80 17.27 10.27
N ALA A 390 17.60 18.19 9.70
CA ALA A 390 18.71 17.83 8.83
C ALA A 390 19.78 16.97 9.54
N THR A 391 20.13 17.33 10.78
CA THR A 391 21.09 16.56 11.58
C THR A 391 20.56 15.17 11.92
N THR A 392 19.28 15.06 12.30
CA THR A 392 18.64 13.77 12.60
C THR A 392 18.60 12.89 11.35
N VAL A 393 18.24 13.45 10.19
CA VAL A 393 18.26 12.70 8.93
C VAL A 393 19.65 12.12 8.66
N CYS A 394 20.71 12.92 8.79
CA CYS A 394 22.08 12.42 8.59
C CYS A 394 22.49 11.32 9.58
N GLN A 395 21.87 11.22 10.76
CA GLN A 395 22.11 10.15 11.73
C GLN A 395 21.32 8.87 11.42
N LEU A 396 20.17 8.99 10.75
CA LEU A 396 19.31 7.87 10.37
C LEU A 396 19.74 7.19 9.06
N MET A 397 20.66 7.81 8.32
CA MET A 397 21.18 7.23 7.08
C MET A 397 21.98 5.96 7.37
N ASP A 398 21.45 4.83 6.92
CA ASP A 398 22.12 3.53 6.94
C ASP A 398 22.50 3.08 5.51
N GLU A 399 23.25 1.98 5.42
CA GLU A 399 23.64 1.43 4.11
C GLU A 399 22.48 0.79 3.36
N ARG A 400 21.40 0.43 4.05
CA ARG A 400 20.21 -0.27 3.54
C ARG A 400 19.16 0.69 2.96
N GLY A 401 19.29 2.00 3.21
CA GLY A 401 18.33 3.00 2.73
C GLY A 401 16.96 2.89 3.37
N TYR A 402 16.86 2.30 4.58
CA TYR A 402 15.57 1.99 5.22
C TYR A 402 14.72 3.24 5.47
N TRP A 403 15.36 4.34 5.90
CA TRP A 403 14.71 5.63 6.17
C TRP A 403 14.46 6.49 4.92
N ARG A 404 14.91 6.06 3.74
CA ARG A 404 14.91 6.90 2.53
C ARG A 404 13.52 7.42 2.19
N GLN A 405 12.50 6.56 2.14
CA GLN A 405 11.14 6.98 1.83
C GLN A 405 10.54 7.88 2.91
N VAL A 406 10.84 7.62 4.19
CA VAL A 406 10.44 8.48 5.31
C VAL A 406 10.98 9.90 5.13
N ILE A 407 12.25 10.02 4.74
CA ILE A 407 12.92 11.31 4.50
C ILE A 407 12.27 12.04 3.34
N LEU A 408 12.02 11.37 2.20
CA LEU A 408 11.37 11.98 1.05
C LEU A 408 9.94 12.43 1.37
N LEU A 409 9.17 11.64 2.12
CA LEU A 409 7.84 12.02 2.59
C LEU A 409 7.88 13.18 3.59
N ALA A 410 8.90 13.25 4.45
CA ALA A 410 9.14 14.37 5.36
C ALA A 410 9.43 15.67 4.58
N VAL A 411 10.26 15.61 3.55
CA VAL A 411 10.54 16.75 2.65
C VAL A 411 9.27 17.17 1.92
N GLY A 412 8.54 16.23 1.33
CA GLY A 412 7.27 16.52 0.67
C GLY A 412 6.25 17.17 1.62
N TYR A 413 6.20 16.73 2.88
CA TYR A 413 5.37 17.35 3.92
C TYR A 413 5.82 18.80 4.22
N LEU A 414 7.13 19.05 4.39
CA LEU A 414 7.66 20.41 4.63
C LEU A 414 7.28 21.36 3.48
N ILE A 415 7.47 20.92 2.24
CA ILE A 415 7.26 21.73 1.04
C ILE A 415 5.77 21.99 0.80
N HIS A 416 4.96 20.95 0.77
CA HIS A 416 3.58 21.07 0.31
C HIS A 416 2.59 21.42 1.42
N GLN A 417 2.86 21.00 2.66
CA GLN A 417 1.96 21.24 3.79
C GLN A 417 2.41 22.43 4.65
N GLN A 418 3.72 22.60 4.89
CA GLN A 418 4.24 23.69 5.73
C GLN A 418 4.77 24.89 4.94
N ARG A 419 4.97 24.77 3.62
CA ARG A 419 5.62 25.79 2.78
C ARG A 419 7.02 26.17 3.31
N GLU A 420 7.73 25.18 3.84
CA GLU A 420 9.04 25.31 4.47
C GLU A 420 10.12 24.76 3.53
N TYR A 421 11.03 25.64 3.07
CA TYR A 421 12.05 25.32 2.06
C TYR A 421 13.47 25.31 2.63
N GLU A 422 13.71 26.02 3.73
CA GLU A 422 15.05 26.18 4.30
C GLU A 422 15.57 24.88 4.91
N LYS A 423 14.69 24.14 5.59
CA LYS A 423 15.04 22.83 6.18
C LYS A 423 15.48 21.82 5.12
N PRO A 424 14.72 21.58 4.02
CA PRO A 424 15.18 20.73 2.92
C PRO A 424 16.49 21.20 2.27
N LEU A 425 16.67 22.50 2.02
CA LEU A 425 17.93 23.03 1.45
C LEU A 425 19.12 22.82 2.39
N SER A 426 18.92 23.02 3.70
CA SER A 426 19.93 22.73 4.73
C SER A 426 20.29 21.25 4.75
N LEU A 427 19.31 20.35 4.57
CA LEU A 427 19.55 18.92 4.43
C LEU A 427 20.41 18.61 3.19
N VAL A 428 20.09 19.17 2.02
CA VAL A 428 20.88 19.01 0.79
C VAL A 428 22.33 19.47 1.00
N GLN A 429 22.53 20.57 1.72
CA GLN A 429 23.87 21.07 2.05
C GLN A 429 24.68 20.08 2.90
N MET A 430 24.03 19.41 3.87
CA MET A 430 24.67 18.39 4.71
C MET A 430 24.92 17.07 3.97
N LEU A 431 23.97 16.63 3.14
CA LEU A 431 24.08 15.39 2.36
C LEU A 431 25.12 15.49 1.21
N CYS A 432 25.24 16.67 0.61
CA CYS A 432 26.20 16.93 -0.46
C CYS A 432 27.15 18.07 -0.05
N PRO A 433 28.10 17.84 0.87
CA PRO A 433 29.03 18.87 1.34
C PRO A 433 30.03 19.29 0.24
N VAL A 434 30.75 20.40 0.46
CA VAL A 434 31.81 20.87 -0.44
C VAL A 434 32.96 19.85 -0.54
N LYS A 435 33.26 19.16 0.57
CA LYS A 435 34.25 18.09 0.62
C LYS A 435 33.89 16.97 -0.36
N GLN A 436 34.89 16.33 -0.94
CA GLN A 436 34.67 15.21 -1.87
C GLN A 436 34.17 13.97 -1.11
N ALA A 437 33.26 13.22 -1.76
CA ALA A 437 32.82 11.91 -1.30
C ALA A 437 33.98 10.90 -1.29
N ARG A 438 34.08 10.11 -0.23
CA ARG A 438 35.17 9.14 -0.01
C ARG A 438 34.67 7.72 0.17
N SER A 439 33.40 7.54 0.54
CA SER A 439 32.76 6.26 0.80
C SER A 439 31.52 6.05 -0.08
N ASN A 440 31.01 4.82 -0.14
CA ASN A 440 29.73 4.54 -0.78
C ASN A 440 28.57 5.24 -0.06
N ALA A 441 28.62 5.36 1.27
CA ALA A 441 27.64 6.12 2.04
C ALA A 441 27.58 7.59 1.61
N ASP A 442 28.73 8.24 1.37
CA ASP A 442 28.76 9.61 0.85
C ASP A 442 28.09 9.73 -0.52
N TRP A 443 28.29 8.74 -1.40
CA TRP A 443 27.65 8.73 -2.73
C TRP A 443 26.14 8.50 -2.64
N ARG A 444 25.66 7.66 -1.70
CA ARG A 444 24.23 7.51 -1.42
C ARG A 444 23.62 8.78 -0.85
N ASN A 445 24.33 9.51 0.01
CA ASN A 445 23.90 10.81 0.51
C ASN A 445 23.76 11.84 -0.63
N ILE A 446 24.72 11.87 -1.56
CA ILE A 446 24.64 12.72 -2.76
C ILE A 446 23.43 12.35 -3.63
N TRP A 447 23.16 11.06 -3.79
CA TRP A 447 21.97 10.58 -4.51
C TRP A 447 20.67 11.03 -3.83
N LEU A 448 20.54 10.84 -2.52
CA LEU A 448 19.40 11.34 -1.76
C LEU A 448 19.29 12.87 -1.85
N ALA A 449 20.40 13.61 -1.82
CA ALA A 449 20.39 15.06 -2.00
C ALA A 449 19.74 15.46 -3.33
N GLY A 450 19.96 14.68 -4.39
CA GLY A 450 19.31 14.87 -5.69
C GLY A 450 17.80 14.64 -5.63
N GLU A 451 17.35 13.58 -4.96
CA GLU A 451 15.91 13.33 -4.79
C GLU A 451 15.24 14.41 -3.93
N VAL A 452 15.91 14.90 -2.89
CA VAL A 452 15.41 16.01 -2.06
C VAL A 452 15.22 17.27 -2.92
N LEU A 453 16.14 17.57 -3.83
CA LEU A 453 15.98 18.68 -4.78
C LEU A 453 14.79 18.48 -5.72
N LEU A 454 14.54 17.25 -6.19
CA LEU A 454 13.36 16.93 -6.99
C LEU A 454 12.06 17.12 -6.20
N GLU A 455 12.01 16.68 -4.94
CA GLU A 455 10.85 16.87 -4.05
C GLU A 455 10.59 18.35 -3.74
N ILE A 456 11.63 19.19 -3.63
CA ILE A 456 11.47 20.66 -3.52
C ILE A 456 10.88 21.23 -4.83
N GLY A 457 11.34 20.71 -5.97
CA GLY A 457 11.00 21.16 -7.32
C GLY A 457 12.01 22.17 -7.86
N LEU A 458 12.53 21.91 -9.07
CA LEU A 458 13.66 22.63 -9.66
C LEU A 458 13.48 24.15 -9.72
N ASN A 459 12.32 24.62 -10.19
CA ASN A 459 12.06 26.06 -10.27
C ASN A 459 12.20 26.74 -8.89
N ARG A 460 11.70 26.11 -7.82
CA ARG A 460 11.77 26.64 -6.45
C ARG A 460 13.19 26.59 -5.90
N VAL A 461 13.97 25.57 -6.28
CA VAL A 461 15.39 25.48 -5.93
C VAL A 461 16.17 26.63 -6.58
N GLU A 462 15.89 26.92 -7.85
CA GLU A 462 16.59 27.95 -8.62
C GLU A 462 16.18 29.39 -8.25
N ASP A 463 15.04 29.59 -7.57
CA ASP A 463 14.60 30.89 -7.05
C ASP A 463 15.56 31.49 -6.01
N THR A 464 16.47 30.71 -5.44
CA THR A 464 17.45 31.16 -4.43
C THR A 464 18.88 30.92 -4.91
N GLU A 465 19.80 31.84 -4.58
CA GLU A 465 21.23 31.68 -4.91
C GLU A 465 21.82 30.41 -4.26
N GLN A 466 21.46 30.15 -3.00
CA GLN A 466 21.88 28.95 -2.29
C GLN A 466 21.36 27.68 -2.97
N GLY A 467 20.08 27.62 -3.33
CA GLY A 467 19.49 26.48 -4.00
C GLY A 467 20.11 26.23 -5.38
N ALA A 468 20.32 27.27 -6.18
CA ALA A 468 20.99 27.17 -7.48
C ALA A 468 22.44 26.64 -7.35
N GLU A 469 23.19 27.08 -6.34
CA GLU A 469 24.54 26.56 -6.07
C GLU A 469 24.51 25.09 -5.64
N LEU A 470 23.58 24.71 -4.77
CA LEU A 470 23.37 23.34 -4.34
C LEU A 470 23.01 22.42 -5.51
N LEU A 471 22.07 22.84 -6.37
CA LEU A 471 21.67 22.12 -7.56
C LEU A 471 22.85 21.86 -8.50
N LYS A 472 23.65 22.90 -8.78
CA LYS A 472 24.85 22.78 -9.59
C LYS A 472 25.84 21.77 -8.99
N ARG A 473 26.06 21.84 -7.67
CA ARG A 473 26.96 20.93 -6.97
C ARG A 473 26.46 19.48 -7.02
N VAL A 474 25.18 19.26 -6.76
CA VAL A 474 24.56 17.92 -6.80
C VAL A 474 24.62 17.34 -8.21
N ARG A 475 24.24 18.09 -9.26
CA ARG A 475 24.37 17.67 -10.67
C ARG A 475 25.78 17.23 -11.01
N GLN A 476 26.80 18.01 -10.62
CA GLN A 476 28.21 17.66 -10.85
C GLN A 476 28.62 16.37 -10.13
N ARG A 477 28.18 16.18 -8.88
CA ARG A 477 28.49 14.98 -8.10
C ARG A 477 27.80 13.74 -8.66
N LEU A 478 26.52 13.82 -9.00
CA LEU A 478 25.79 12.73 -9.65
C LEU A 478 26.39 12.36 -11.01
N THR A 479 26.81 13.35 -11.79
CA THR A 479 27.55 13.09 -13.05
C THR A 479 28.81 12.27 -12.77
N SER A 480 29.58 12.66 -11.76
CA SER A 480 30.78 11.92 -11.35
C SER A 480 30.45 10.51 -10.83
N LEU A 481 29.33 10.33 -10.13
CA LEU A 481 28.85 9.04 -9.63
C LEU A 481 28.64 8.08 -10.80
N VAL A 482 27.90 8.52 -11.82
CA VAL A 482 27.58 7.72 -13.01
C VAL A 482 28.83 7.46 -13.87
N GLU A 483 29.62 8.49 -14.20
CA GLU A 483 30.76 8.36 -15.11
C GLU A 483 31.93 7.53 -14.56
N HIS A 484 32.12 7.54 -13.23
CA HIS A 484 33.20 6.81 -12.56
C HIS A 484 32.74 5.51 -11.90
N GLY A 485 31.51 5.05 -12.20
CA GLY A 485 31.01 3.76 -11.75
C GLY A 485 30.92 3.62 -10.22
N LYS A 486 30.55 4.69 -9.51
CA LYS A 486 30.38 4.67 -8.04
C LYS A 486 29.06 4.00 -7.69
N LEU A 487 29.00 3.26 -6.57
CA LEU A 487 27.84 2.42 -6.19
C LEU A 487 27.62 1.22 -7.11
N ASN A 488 26.69 0.33 -6.77
CA ASN A 488 26.37 -0.84 -7.59
C ASN A 488 25.59 -0.45 -8.87
N ALA A 489 25.41 -1.38 -9.81
CA ALA A 489 24.78 -1.07 -11.09
C ALA A 489 23.35 -0.52 -10.97
N ARG A 490 22.54 -1.10 -10.08
CA ARG A 490 21.16 -0.66 -9.83
C ARG A 490 21.10 0.73 -9.25
N GLU A 491 21.87 0.98 -8.18
CA GLU A 491 21.97 2.31 -7.54
C GLU A 491 22.44 3.39 -8.52
N ARG A 492 23.34 3.05 -9.47
CA ARG A 492 23.78 3.98 -10.52
C ARG A 492 22.70 4.31 -11.53
N VAL A 493 21.86 3.35 -11.90
CA VAL A 493 20.72 3.59 -12.80
C VAL A 493 19.75 4.54 -12.12
N GLU A 494 19.35 4.25 -10.88
CA GLU A 494 18.41 5.10 -10.14
C GLU A 494 18.99 6.51 -9.86
N ALA A 495 20.29 6.62 -9.55
CA ALA A 495 20.97 7.92 -9.44
C ALA A 495 21.09 8.65 -10.80
N GLY A 496 21.21 7.90 -11.89
CA GLY A 496 21.18 8.41 -13.26
C GLY A 496 19.82 8.97 -13.65
N ASP A 497 18.73 8.33 -13.24
CA ASP A 497 17.37 8.81 -13.44
C ASP A 497 17.14 10.14 -12.69
N VAL A 498 17.63 10.22 -11.45
CA VAL A 498 17.62 11.48 -10.68
C VAL A 498 18.45 12.56 -11.38
N LEU A 499 19.64 12.24 -11.90
CA LEU A 499 20.45 13.19 -12.66
C LEU A 499 19.74 13.67 -13.94
N GLY A 500 19.09 12.76 -14.65
CA GLY A 500 18.32 13.06 -15.85
C GLY A 500 17.20 14.06 -15.57
N GLN A 501 16.40 13.80 -14.53
CA GLN A 501 15.33 14.69 -14.08
C GLN A 501 15.84 16.02 -13.53
N LEU A 502 17.00 16.01 -12.85
CA LEU A 502 17.63 17.24 -12.41
C LEU A 502 18.21 18.01 -13.59
N GLY A 503 18.34 17.47 -14.80
CA GLY A 503 19.04 18.10 -15.92
C GLY A 503 20.50 17.66 -16.00
N ASP A 504 20.75 16.64 -16.80
CA ASP A 504 22.07 16.02 -16.97
C ASP A 504 23.00 16.90 -17.82
N PRO A 505 24.12 17.41 -17.27
CA PRO A 505 25.02 18.32 -17.97
C PRO A 505 25.85 17.65 -19.07
N ARG A 506 25.75 16.32 -19.24
CA ARG A 506 26.38 15.58 -20.35
C ARG A 506 25.64 15.75 -21.66
N PHE A 507 24.38 16.16 -21.63
CA PHE A 507 23.51 16.34 -22.79
C PHE A 507 23.08 17.81 -22.93
N ASP A 508 22.86 18.26 -24.17
CA ASP A 508 22.50 19.65 -24.46
C ASP A 508 21.11 19.71 -25.11
N ALA A 509 20.13 20.24 -24.38
CA ALA A 509 18.74 20.38 -24.85
C ALA A 509 18.65 21.22 -26.14
N ALA A 510 19.51 22.23 -26.30
CA ALA A 510 19.55 23.05 -27.51
C ALA A 510 20.12 22.30 -28.74
N LYS A 511 20.71 21.13 -28.52
CA LYS A 511 21.28 20.26 -29.56
C LYS A 511 20.58 18.90 -29.56
N PHE A 512 19.25 18.92 -29.48
CA PHE A 512 18.42 17.71 -29.53
C PHE A 512 18.77 16.68 -28.45
N TYR A 513 19.24 17.13 -27.29
CA TYR A 513 19.73 16.25 -26.21
C TYR A 513 20.84 15.30 -26.68
N LEU A 514 21.67 15.73 -27.63
CA LEU A 514 22.89 15.01 -27.99
C LEU A 514 23.96 15.20 -26.91
N PRO A 515 24.82 14.19 -26.67
CA PRO A 515 25.97 14.33 -25.79
C PRO A 515 26.85 15.52 -26.17
N CYS A 516 27.14 16.39 -25.21
CA CYS A 516 28.05 17.52 -25.39
C CYS A 516 29.32 17.38 -24.54
N ARG A 517 29.33 16.44 -23.58
CA ARG A 517 30.47 16.16 -22.71
C ARG A 517 30.58 14.67 -22.37
N TYR A 518 31.82 14.23 -22.14
CA TYR A 518 32.14 12.91 -21.62
C TYR A 518 33.36 12.99 -20.70
N ARG A 519 33.24 12.51 -19.45
CA ARG A 519 34.30 12.55 -18.44
C ARG A 519 34.89 13.95 -18.26
N ASN A 520 34.00 14.94 -18.15
CA ASN A 520 34.31 16.38 -18.08
C ASN A 520 35.08 16.97 -19.27
N LYS A 521 35.16 16.27 -20.42
CA LYS A 521 35.73 16.80 -21.66
C LYS A 521 34.63 17.10 -22.69
N PRO A 522 34.78 18.12 -23.54
CA PRO A 522 33.87 18.34 -24.67
C PRO A 522 33.78 17.09 -25.55
N GLU A 523 32.56 16.72 -25.94
CA GLU A 523 32.30 15.57 -26.82
C GLU A 523 32.23 16.05 -28.27
N SER A 524 33.36 15.99 -28.97
CA SER A 524 33.50 16.51 -30.34
C SER A 524 32.64 15.78 -31.37
N PHE A 525 32.30 14.51 -31.12
CA PHE A 525 31.51 13.69 -32.04
C PHE A 525 30.06 13.51 -31.57
N VAL A 526 29.59 14.37 -30.67
CA VAL A 526 28.23 14.39 -30.14
C VAL A 526 27.70 13.02 -29.70
N GLY A 527 28.58 12.19 -29.13
CA GLY A 527 28.26 10.86 -28.63
C GLY A 527 28.41 9.73 -29.62
N PHE A 528 28.82 10.00 -30.86
CA PHE A 528 29.10 8.95 -31.84
C PHE A 528 30.54 8.45 -31.72
N ILE A 529 30.72 7.16 -31.94
CA ILE A 529 32.01 6.49 -32.00
C ILE A 529 32.19 6.02 -33.44
N LYS A 530 33.35 6.35 -34.03
CA LYS A 530 33.73 5.84 -35.34
C LYS A 530 34.13 4.38 -35.18
N ILE A 531 33.53 3.51 -35.97
CA ILE A 531 33.94 2.13 -36.16
C ILE A 531 34.63 2.07 -37.53
N GLU A 532 35.90 1.68 -37.51
CA GLU A 532 36.68 1.52 -38.74
C GLU A 532 36.18 0.30 -39.50
N GLN A 533 36.23 0.37 -40.84
CA GLN A 533 36.00 -0.78 -41.69
C GLN A 533 36.87 -1.97 -41.26
N GLY A 534 36.31 -3.18 -41.29
CA GLY A 534 37.03 -4.34 -40.80
C GLY A 534 36.16 -5.58 -40.61
N PRO A 535 36.78 -6.64 -40.07
CA PRO A 535 36.07 -7.87 -39.76
C PRO A 535 35.09 -7.66 -38.60
N PHE A 536 33.86 -8.10 -38.80
CA PHE A 536 32.76 -8.08 -37.85
C PHE A 536 32.16 -9.48 -37.73
N VAL A 537 31.90 -9.92 -36.50
CA VAL A 537 31.24 -11.20 -36.23
C VAL A 537 29.76 -10.90 -35.95
N MET A 538 28.87 -11.48 -36.75
CA MET A 538 27.43 -11.34 -36.60
C MET A 538 26.84 -12.68 -36.13
N GLY A 539 26.22 -12.69 -34.96
CA GLY A 539 25.68 -13.90 -34.33
C GLY A 539 26.67 -14.62 -33.41
N SER A 540 26.19 -15.67 -32.78
CA SER A 540 26.91 -16.50 -31.81
C SER A 540 27.48 -17.75 -32.49
N ARG A 541 28.54 -18.34 -31.91
CA ARG A 541 29.12 -19.59 -32.44
C ARG A 541 28.14 -20.75 -32.25
N GLU A 542 28.26 -21.78 -33.08
CA GLU A 542 27.42 -22.98 -32.96
C GLU A 542 27.62 -23.73 -31.62
N ASP A 543 28.76 -23.54 -30.96
CA ASP A 543 29.11 -24.15 -29.68
C ASP A 543 28.81 -23.25 -28.46
N ASP A 544 28.14 -22.11 -28.66
CA ASP A 544 27.73 -21.23 -27.56
C ASP A 544 26.41 -21.73 -26.94
N GLU A 545 26.51 -22.39 -25.79
CA GLU A 545 25.37 -22.94 -25.05
C GLU A 545 24.43 -21.86 -24.48
N GLU A 546 24.84 -20.58 -24.46
CA GLU A 546 24.01 -19.45 -23.98
C GLU A 546 23.29 -18.70 -25.11
N ALA A 547 23.47 -19.09 -26.37
CA ALA A 547 22.87 -18.43 -27.53
C ALA A 547 21.45 -18.96 -27.84
N ASP A 548 20.56 -18.07 -28.26
CA ASP A 548 19.23 -18.46 -28.74
C ASP A 548 19.32 -19.11 -30.14
N GLU A 549 18.38 -20.00 -30.48
CA GLU A 549 18.40 -20.77 -31.75
C GLU A 549 18.52 -19.89 -33.02
N ASN A 550 18.03 -18.66 -32.96
CA ASN A 550 18.08 -17.66 -34.04
C ASN A 550 19.30 -16.74 -34.01
N GLU A 551 20.20 -16.90 -33.03
CA GLU A 551 21.48 -16.19 -32.95
C GLU A 551 22.62 -16.95 -33.63
N HIS A 552 22.43 -18.24 -33.93
CA HIS A 552 23.37 -19.02 -34.73
C HIS A 552 23.16 -18.74 -36.21
N GLY A 553 24.21 -18.31 -36.92
CA GLY A 553 24.03 -18.03 -38.35
C GLY A 553 25.19 -17.44 -39.15
N ASN A 554 26.37 -17.17 -38.59
CA ASN A 554 27.51 -16.78 -39.42
C ASN A 554 28.88 -17.09 -38.80
N PRO A 555 29.52 -18.23 -39.13
CA PRO A 555 30.88 -18.54 -38.67
C PRO A 555 31.94 -17.70 -39.38
N ASP A 556 31.60 -17.05 -40.49
CA ASP A 556 32.53 -16.25 -41.28
C ASP A 556 32.51 -14.77 -40.83
N GLN A 557 33.69 -14.19 -40.61
CA GLN A 557 33.83 -12.75 -40.37
C GLN A 557 33.27 -11.98 -41.58
N LEU A 558 32.19 -11.23 -41.38
CA LEU A 558 31.73 -10.25 -42.35
C LEU A 558 32.77 -9.14 -42.43
N ILE A 559 33.18 -8.76 -43.63
CA ILE A 559 33.99 -7.55 -43.80
C ILE A 559 33.04 -6.40 -44.05
N ILE A 560 32.93 -5.49 -43.09
CA ILE A 560 32.29 -4.19 -43.31
C ILE A 560 33.34 -3.33 -44.02
N ASP A 561 33.14 -3.05 -45.31
CA ASP A 561 34.09 -2.38 -46.20
C ASP A 561 33.99 -0.84 -46.18
N TYR A 562 33.28 -0.29 -45.20
CA TYR A 562 33.13 1.14 -44.98
C TYR A 562 33.21 1.49 -43.49
N ASP A 563 33.77 2.67 -43.20
CA ASP A 563 33.69 3.26 -41.88
C ASP A 563 32.23 3.64 -41.58
N TYR A 564 31.78 3.43 -40.35
CA TYR A 564 30.48 3.91 -39.90
C TYR A 564 30.57 4.51 -38.50
N TRP A 565 29.55 5.27 -38.13
CA TRP A 565 29.43 5.88 -36.81
C TRP A 565 28.26 5.24 -36.08
N ILE A 566 28.48 4.85 -34.82
CA ILE A 566 27.44 4.33 -33.95
C ILE A 566 27.34 5.19 -32.69
N GLY A 567 26.12 5.41 -32.21
CA GLY A 567 25.90 6.11 -30.95
C GLY A 567 26.47 5.32 -29.78
N ARG A 568 27.24 5.98 -28.90
CA ARG A 568 27.75 5.40 -27.65
C ARG A 568 26.61 5.05 -26.67
N TYR A 569 25.50 5.77 -26.78
CA TYR A 569 24.34 5.63 -25.91
C TYR A 569 23.13 5.21 -26.75
N PRO A 570 22.20 4.43 -26.17
CA PRO A 570 20.87 4.27 -26.74
C PRO A 570 20.18 5.63 -26.92
N VAL A 571 19.20 5.69 -27.82
CA VAL A 571 18.35 6.88 -27.99
C VAL A 571 17.71 7.22 -26.64
N THR A 572 17.98 8.41 -26.12
CA THR A 572 17.43 8.85 -24.85
C THR A 572 15.97 9.28 -25.01
N VAL A 573 15.22 9.32 -23.91
CA VAL A 573 13.83 9.79 -23.95
C VAL A 573 13.74 11.25 -24.40
N GLY A 574 14.72 12.09 -24.03
CA GLY A 574 14.82 13.48 -24.53
C GLY A 574 15.04 13.55 -26.04
N GLN A 575 15.88 12.68 -26.60
CA GLN A 575 16.09 12.57 -28.05
C GLN A 575 14.83 12.07 -28.77
N TYR A 576 14.14 11.08 -28.20
CA TYR A 576 12.89 10.58 -28.75
C TYR A 576 11.77 11.62 -28.70
N GLY A 577 11.72 12.44 -27.64
CA GLY A 577 10.78 13.55 -27.52
C GLY A 577 10.87 14.55 -28.68
N VAL A 578 12.07 14.82 -29.19
CA VAL A 578 12.28 15.65 -30.39
C VAL A 578 11.62 15.02 -31.62
N TYR A 579 11.73 13.70 -31.80
CA TYR A 579 11.10 12.98 -32.90
C TYR A 579 9.56 13.05 -32.82
N VAL A 580 8.99 12.86 -31.63
CA VAL A 580 7.54 13.01 -31.40
C VAL A 580 7.07 14.43 -31.73
N GLN A 581 7.80 15.45 -31.25
CA GLN A 581 7.48 16.86 -31.54
C GLN A 581 7.55 17.19 -33.03
N ALA A 582 8.37 16.47 -33.80
CA ALA A 582 8.45 16.60 -35.25
C ALA A 582 7.32 15.86 -36.01
N GLY A 583 6.33 15.30 -35.32
CA GLY A 583 5.21 14.55 -35.90
C GLY A 583 5.42 13.04 -35.94
N GLY A 584 6.42 12.53 -35.23
CA GLY A 584 6.65 11.11 -35.05
C GLY A 584 5.55 10.42 -34.24
N ALA A 585 5.40 9.11 -34.42
CA ALA A 585 4.43 8.31 -33.67
C ALA A 585 4.79 8.22 -32.18
N GLU A 586 3.79 8.35 -31.30
CA GLU A 586 3.94 8.10 -29.88
C GLU A 586 3.82 6.59 -29.58
N PRO A 587 4.75 6.00 -28.80
CA PRO A 587 4.61 4.64 -28.28
C PRO A 587 3.33 4.49 -27.47
N ARG A 588 2.76 3.27 -27.44
CA ARG A 588 1.54 2.97 -26.66
C ARG A 588 1.67 3.29 -25.17
N ASP A 589 2.90 3.27 -24.64
CA ASP A 589 3.23 3.56 -23.25
C ASP A 589 3.94 4.92 -23.04
N TRP A 590 3.92 5.79 -24.06
CA TRP A 590 4.39 7.17 -23.96
C TRP A 590 3.39 8.00 -23.15
N THR A 591 3.45 7.86 -21.83
CA THR A 591 2.61 8.67 -20.96
C THR A 591 3.18 10.09 -20.86
N ALA A 592 2.33 11.08 -21.12
CA ALA A 592 2.64 12.51 -20.95
C ALA A 592 3.09 12.90 -19.52
N GLN A 593 3.04 11.97 -18.55
CA GLN A 593 3.56 12.11 -17.19
C GLN A 593 5.07 11.83 -17.06
N GLN A 594 5.75 11.31 -18.09
CA GLN A 594 7.20 11.47 -18.21
C GLN A 594 7.51 12.93 -18.58
N ARG A 595 7.20 13.86 -17.67
CA ARG A 595 7.38 15.31 -17.84
C ARG A 595 8.85 15.62 -18.13
N PHE A 596 9.23 15.63 -19.39
CA PHE A 596 10.35 16.40 -19.93
C PHE A 596 9.88 17.84 -20.12
N THR A 597 9.59 18.52 -19.02
CA THR A 597 9.51 19.97 -19.00
C THR A 597 10.30 20.43 -17.78
N ASN A 598 11.58 20.71 -18.08
CA ASN A 598 12.66 21.26 -17.27
C ASN A 598 13.38 20.31 -16.31
#